data_AF-A0A497I603-F1
#
_entry.id   AF-A0A497I603-F1
#
_cell.length_a   1.000
_cell.length_b   1.000
_cell.length_c   1.000
_cell.angle_alpha   90.00
_cell.angle_beta   90.00
_cell.angle_gamma   90.00
#
_symmetry.space_group_name_H-M   'P 1'
#
loop_
_entity.id
_entity.type
_entity.pdbx_description
1 polymer ?
#
loop_
_entity_poly.entity_id
_entity_poly.type
_entity_poly.pdbx_seq_one_letter_code
_entity_poly.pdbx_strand_id
1 'polypeptide(L)'
;MPGIEPWIATIIRQHKPSLVLDLGVGMGFWRLLIKSYIARDLNEEPILIGVDIDVEKLMQLKKMSMYDELICSDIKYLPFRVKAFNMVMAIESLYMKGFWMS
;
A
#
# COMPACT_ATOMS: atom_id res chain seq x y z
N MET A 1 -11.03 11.32 -15.61
CA MET A 1 -9.83 10.91 -14.87
C MET A 1 -9.32 9.64 -15.51
N PRO A 2 -8.01 9.47 -15.77
CA PRO A 2 -7.46 8.15 -16.03
C PRO A 2 -7.73 7.32 -14.78
N GLY A 3 -8.88 6.64 -14.79
CA GLY A 3 -9.44 5.94 -13.65
C GLY A 3 -8.66 4.67 -13.45
N ILE A 4 -8.59 4.24 -12.18
CA ILE A 4 -8.17 2.91 -11.70
C ILE A 4 -7.90 1.99 -12.86
N GLU A 5 -6.62 1.80 -13.17
CA GLU A 5 -6.18 0.88 -14.22
C GLU A 5 -6.84 -0.49 -13.95
N PRO A 6 -7.87 -0.88 -14.73
CA PRO A 6 -8.73 -2.02 -14.37
C PRO A 6 -7.94 -3.33 -14.28
N TRP A 7 -6.80 -3.37 -14.95
CA TRP A 7 -5.85 -4.46 -14.94
C TRP A 7 -5.15 -4.63 -13.57
N ILE A 8 -4.88 -3.56 -12.81
CA ILE A 8 -4.32 -3.68 -11.45
C ILE A 8 -5.32 -4.39 -10.54
N ALA A 9 -6.58 -3.94 -10.56
CA ALA A 9 -7.64 -4.59 -9.79
C ALA A 9 -7.81 -6.07 -10.19
N THR A 10 -7.68 -6.37 -11.49
CA THR A 10 -7.71 -7.74 -12.00
C THR A 10 -6.55 -8.59 -11.46
N ILE A 11 -5.32 -8.07 -11.45
CA ILE A 11 -4.15 -8.77 -10.90
C ILE A 11 -4.34 -9.05 -9.42
N ILE A 12 -4.82 -8.07 -8.64
CA ILE A 12 -5.05 -8.24 -7.21
C ILE A 12 -6.10 -9.34 -6.96
N ARG A 13 -7.21 -9.34 -7.72
CA ARG A 13 -8.25 -10.38 -7.62
C ARG A 13 -7.74 -11.78 -7.95
N GLN A 14 -6.88 -11.91 -8.94
CA GLN A 14 -6.33 -13.21 -9.34
C GLN A 14 -5.42 -13.81 -8.26
N HIS A 15 -4.61 -12.97 -7.61
CA HIS A 15 -3.66 -13.42 -6.60
C HIS A 15 -4.28 -13.59 -5.21
N LYS A 16 -5.45 -12.99 -4.98
CA LYS A 16 -6.18 -13.05 -3.71
C LYS A 16 -5.28 -12.86 -2.47
N PRO A 17 -4.58 -11.71 -2.38
CA PRO A 17 -3.66 -11.50 -1.27
C PRO A 17 -4.42 -11.45 0.06
N SER A 18 -3.74 -11.85 1.12
CA SER A 18 -4.24 -11.74 2.50
C SER A 18 -3.39 -10.82 3.37
N LEU A 19 -2.13 -10.55 2.97
CA LEU A 19 -1.22 -9.66 3.68
C LEU A 19 -0.42 -8.83 2.68
N VAL A 20 -0.82 -7.56 2.54
CA VAL A 20 -0.34 -6.62 1.52
C VAL A 20 0.56 -5.57 2.16
N LEU A 21 1.71 -5.33 1.55
CA LEU A 21 2.53 -4.15 1.82
C LEU A 21 2.31 -3.10 0.72
N ASP A 22 1.96 -1.89 1.10
CA ASP A 22 1.82 -0.74 0.21
C ASP A 22 2.96 0.25 0.46
N LEU A 23 3.89 0.37 -0.49
CA LEU A 23 5.08 1.20 -0.41
C LEU A 23 4.81 2.59 -0.99
N GLY A 24 5.09 3.64 -0.22
CA GLY A 24 4.81 5.03 -0.62
C GLY A 24 3.32 5.31 -0.64
N VAL A 25 2.64 5.08 0.50
CA VAL A 25 1.17 5.13 0.58
C VAL A 25 0.55 6.47 0.20
N GLY A 26 1.30 7.57 0.29
CA GLY A 26 0.81 8.90 -0.05
C GLY A 26 -0.47 9.26 0.72
N MET A 27 -1.59 9.41 0.00
CA MET A 27 -2.91 9.72 0.58
C MET A 27 -3.81 8.48 0.78
N GLY A 28 -3.28 7.27 0.62
CA GLY A 28 -3.99 6.02 0.91
C GLY A 28 -4.94 5.53 -0.19
N PHE A 29 -4.69 5.91 -1.44
CA PHE A 29 -5.53 5.56 -2.60
C PHE A 29 -5.68 4.04 -2.78
N TRP A 30 -4.58 3.29 -2.71
CA TRP A 30 -4.60 1.84 -2.95
C TRP A 30 -5.32 1.07 -1.85
N ARG A 31 -5.19 1.50 -0.59
CA ARG A 31 -6.03 0.98 0.49
C ARG A 31 -7.51 1.21 0.23
N LEU A 32 -7.89 2.41 -0.18
CA LEU A 32 -9.29 2.73 -0.47
C LEU A 32 -9.82 1.82 -1.57
N LEU A 33 -9.05 1.68 -2.65
CA LEU A 33 -9.42 0.79 -3.76
C LEU A 33 -9.56 -0.67 -3.30
N ILE A 34 -8.58 -1.20 -2.57
CA ILE A 34 -8.59 -2.60 -2.14
C ILE A 34 -9.77 -2.87 -1.21
N LYS A 35 -9.91 -2.11 -0.13
CA LYS A 35 -10.96 -2.34 0.87
C LYS A 35 -12.36 -2.06 0.32
N SER A 36 -12.54 -1.01 -0.49
CA SER A 36 -13.88 -0.60 -0.96
C SER A 36 -14.35 -1.30 -2.24
N TYR A 37 -13.44 -1.79 -3.09
CA TYR A 37 -13.81 -2.31 -4.41
C TYR A 37 -13.37 -3.75 -4.67
N ILE A 38 -12.25 -4.19 -4.10
CA ILE A 38 -11.64 -5.51 -4.39
C ILE A 38 -11.96 -6.53 -3.30
N ALA A 39 -11.97 -6.13 -2.02
CA ALA A 39 -12.07 -7.04 -0.88
C ALA A 39 -13.31 -7.97 -0.92
N ARG A 40 -14.44 -7.49 -1.47
CA ARG A 40 -15.65 -8.30 -1.65
C ARG A 40 -15.50 -9.50 -2.60
N ASP A 41 -14.50 -9.46 -3.47
CA ASP A 41 -14.19 -10.51 -4.44
C ASP A 41 -13.12 -11.48 -3.91
N LEU A 42 -12.57 -11.21 -2.71
CA LEU A 42 -11.56 -12.01 -2.04
C LEU A 42 -12.21 -12.98 -1.06
N ASN A 43 -11.50 -14.07 -0.74
CA ASN A 43 -11.99 -15.07 0.21
C ASN A 43 -12.04 -14.49 1.64
N GLU A 44 -11.08 -13.62 1.96
CA GLU A 44 -10.94 -12.94 3.25
C GLU A 44 -10.50 -11.50 3.00
N GLU A 45 -10.83 -10.61 3.93
CA GLU A 45 -10.39 -9.21 3.87
C GLU A 45 -8.87 -9.13 4.12
N PRO A 46 -8.08 -8.57 3.18
CA PRO A 46 -6.64 -8.50 3.33
C PRO A 46 -6.24 -7.54 4.44
N ILE A 47 -5.18 -7.89 5.16
CA ILE A 47 -4.45 -6.98 6.05
C ILE A 47 -3.55 -6.09 5.18
N LEU A 48 -3.68 -4.78 5.33
CA LEU A 48 -2.87 -3.79 4.61
C LEU A 48 -1.95 -3.03 5.54
N ILE A 49 -0.64 -3.19 5.31
CA ILE A 49 0.41 -2.43 5.97
C ILE A 49 0.91 -1.35 5.01
N GLY A 50 0.91 -0.10 5.48
CA GLY A 50 1.37 1.04 4.72
C GLY A 50 2.76 1.52 5.15
N VAL A 51 3.62 1.84 4.19
CA VAL A 51 4.93 2.46 4.44
C VAL A 51 5.03 3.80 3.71
N ASP A 52 5.52 4.83 4.40
CA ASP A 52 5.93 6.10 3.79
C ASP A 52 7.07 6.71 4.63
N ILE A 53 7.80 7.67 4.07
CA ILE A 53 8.77 8.49 4.84
C ILE A 53 8.11 9.71 5.47
N ASP A 54 6.99 10.15 4.90
CA ASP A 54 6.30 11.36 5.32
C ASP A 54 5.43 11.10 6.57
N VAL A 55 6.00 11.42 7.74
CA VAL A 55 5.33 11.29 9.04
C VAL A 55 3.99 12.03 9.08
N GLU A 56 3.88 13.20 8.45
CA GLU A 56 2.65 13.99 8.51
C GLU A 56 1.52 13.29 7.78
N LYS A 57 1.80 12.74 6.59
CA LYS A 57 0.83 11.91 5.86
C LYS A 57 0.44 10.66 6.63
N LEU A 58 1.42 9.95 7.21
CA LEU A 58 1.14 8.77 8.04
C LEU A 58 0.26 9.12 9.24
N MET A 59 0.49 10.25 9.89
CA MET A 59 -0.35 10.71 10.99
C MET A 59 -1.78 11.04 10.55
N GLN A 60 -1.97 11.60 9.35
CA GLN A 60 -3.31 11.81 8.78
C GLN A 60 -4.00 10.48 8.50
N LEU A 61 -3.33 9.55 7.82
CA LEU A 61 -3.87 8.22 7.52
C LEU A 61 -4.19 7.41 8.78
N LYS A 62 -3.37 7.54 9.84
CA LYS A 62 -3.60 6.93 11.14
C LYS A 62 -4.86 7.46 11.80
N LYS A 63 -5.08 8.79 11.78
CA LYS A 63 -6.30 9.41 12.32
C LYS A 63 -7.57 8.94 11.60
N MET A 64 -7.44 8.62 10.32
CA MET A 64 -8.54 8.11 9.49
C MET A 64 -8.71 6.58 9.57
N SER A 65 -7.88 5.87 10.35
CA SER A 65 -7.85 4.41 10.41
C SER A 65 -7.82 3.77 9.02
N MET A 66 -6.98 4.33 8.13
CA MET A 66 -6.90 3.87 6.75
C MET A 66 -6.23 2.49 6.69
N TYR A 67 -5.01 2.34 7.20
CA TYR A 67 -4.32 1.06 7.13
C TYR A 67 -4.45 0.27 8.45
N ASP A 68 -4.33 -1.05 8.37
CA ASP A 68 -4.29 -1.92 9.55
C ASP A 68 -3.02 -1.63 10.37
N GLU A 69 -1.92 -1.29 9.68
CA GLU A 69 -0.68 -0.79 10.30
C GLU A 69 0.00 0.25 9.40
N LEU A 70 0.68 1.22 10.00
CA LEU A 70 1.45 2.26 9.31
C LEU A 70 2.86 2.32 9.88
N ILE A 71 3.86 2.29 8.99
CA ILE A 71 5.27 2.27 9.34
C ILE A 71 5.97 3.45 8.66
N CYS A 72 6.62 4.29 9.47
CA CYS A 72 7.48 5.35 8.96
C CYS A 72 8.85 4.78 8.63
N SER A 73 9.16 4.66 7.34
CA SER A 73 10.44 4.10 6.90
C SER A 73 10.76 4.51 5.46
N ASP A 74 12.05 4.66 5.17
CA ASP A 74 12.55 4.74 3.81
C ASP A 74 12.44 3.36 3.16
N ILE A 75 11.82 3.27 1.98
CA ILE A 75 11.60 2.02 1.25
C ILE A 75 12.92 1.32 0.84
N LYS A 76 14.06 2.00 0.90
CA LYS A 76 15.39 1.39 0.73
C LYS A 76 15.83 0.54 1.94
N TYR A 77 15.23 0.77 3.11
CA TYR A 77 15.63 0.17 4.39
C TYR A 77 14.45 -0.45 5.14
N LEU A 78 13.65 -1.26 4.43
CA LEU A 78 12.43 -1.86 4.98
C LEU A 78 12.73 -2.78 6.18
N PRO A 79 12.04 -2.59 7.32
CA PRO A 79 12.28 -3.34 8.56
C PRO A 79 11.58 -4.72 8.56
N PHE A 80 11.55 -5.42 7.42
CA PHE A 80 10.80 -6.66 7.26
C PHE A 80 11.71 -7.84 6.92
N ARG A 81 11.28 -9.04 7.33
CA ARG A 81 11.92 -10.28 6.91
C ARG A 81 11.63 -10.56 5.44
N VAL A 82 12.54 -11.29 4.79
CA VAL A 82 12.33 -11.80 3.44
C VAL A 82 11.03 -12.63 3.40
N LYS A 83 10.20 -12.40 2.37
CA LYS A 83 8.90 -13.07 2.17
C LYS A 83 7.89 -12.86 3.31
N ALA A 84 7.95 -11.74 4.03
CA ALA A 84 6.97 -11.40 5.06
C ALA A 84 5.55 -11.11 4.52
N PHE A 85 5.42 -10.77 3.23
CA PHE A 85 4.16 -10.38 2.59
C PHE A 85 3.87 -11.28 1.39
N ASN A 86 2.59 -11.56 1.12
CA ASN A 86 2.18 -12.29 -0.08
C ASN A 86 1.86 -11.39 -1.27
N MET A 87 1.79 -10.08 -1.05
CA MET A 87 1.79 -9.07 -2.10
C MET A 87 2.50 -7.80 -1.63
N VAL A 88 3.31 -7.22 -2.51
CA VAL A 88 3.94 -5.90 -2.30
C VAL A 88 3.55 -5.02 -3.47
N MET A 89 2.97 -3.85 -3.17
CA MET A 89 2.64 -2.82 -4.13
C MET A 89 3.64 -1.67 -3.99
N ALA A 90 4.18 -1.22 -5.11
CA ALA A 90 5.09 -0.08 -5.19
C ALA A 90 4.77 0.71 -6.45
N ILE A 91 3.60 1.35 -6.45
CA ILE A 91 3.04 1.99 -7.63
C ILE A 91 3.40 3.48 -7.56
N GLU A 92 4.16 3.96 -8.55
CA GLU A 92 4.72 5.33 -8.65
C GLU A 92 5.74 5.71 -7.55
N SER A 93 5.94 4.88 -6.54
CA SER A 93 6.84 5.14 -5.40
C SER A 93 8.33 4.95 -5.72
N LEU A 94 8.67 4.15 -6.75
CA LEU A 94 10.05 3.78 -7.08
C LEU A 94 10.79 4.81 -7.95
N TYR A 95 10.08 5.78 -8.53
CA TYR A 95 10.65 6.73 -9.52
C TYR A 95 11.01 8.10 -8.95
N MET A 96 10.77 8.37 -7.66
CA MET A 96 11.10 9.66 -7.06
C MET A 96 12.61 9.82 -6.83
N LYS A 97 13.36 10.18 -7.88
CA LYS A 97 14.83 10.34 -7.84
C LYS A 97 15.36 11.54 -7.03
N GLY A 98 14.51 12.35 -6.39
CA GLY A 98 14.92 13.61 -5.74
C GLY A 98 14.42 13.84 -4.31
N PHE A 99 13.53 12.99 -3.78
CA PHE A 99 12.90 13.23 -2.47
C PHE A 99 13.54 12.44 -1.31
N TRP A 100 14.50 11.55 -1.60
CA TRP A 100 15.02 10.55 -0.65
C TRP A 100 16.54 10.66 -0.45
N MET A 101 17.09 11.88 -0.64
CA MET A 101 18.51 12.22 -0.52
C MET A 101 18.83 13.22 0.61
N SER A 102 17.88 13.49 1.51
CA SER A 102 18.12 14.28 2.73
C SER A 102 18.34 13.38 3.94
#